data_AF-A0A3M7CN56-F1
#
_entry.id   AF-A0A3M7CN56-F1
#
_cell.length_a   1.000
_cell.length_b   1.000
_cell.length_c   1.000
_cell.angle_alpha   90.00
_cell.angle_beta   90.00
_cell.angle_gamma   90.00
#
_symmetry.space_group_name_H-M   'P 1'
#
loop_
_entity.id
_entity.type
_entity.pdbx_description
1 polymer ?
#
loop_
_entity_poly.entity_id
_entity_poly.type
_entity_poly.pdbx_seq_one_letter_code
_entity_poly.pdbx_strand_id
1 'polypeptide(L)'
;MYLWYETTDTPSDTTSIQHTIFDPVDHTMSSQQLKRSAEKAPHTEPGVAEDQGRSPTSLDASAGDDTHQRRQSNIKGKTPTGLGTEPLNIVILGASFGGLSCAHHFLDYTITKLRTTSTAPNYRLIIISPSTHIYWNIGAPRALVGPGLIKHEDAFIPIEPGFHRHRGHQFTIIQGECKTMDKDSRTVTVELIGSTAQRRCSQVTKRLSKATSPVSPAESNNPKIQTIAYHALIMCTGSSAHSDLLSLHGPHLNTIGALNTFHSKVEGAKSIVVCGGGCSGVETAGQLATFLNYSSHFPVRRRIKNPKKIFLITGSDRCLPLLKPKVGQKAEKMLKNLGVEIKHNIRVTAVKEEFDLTGQSKLELSDDTEMITDLYIPCTGVGPNSQYAPPSLRDARDFILTNGETMRVDAAGPRTYCIGDVASYSHNYVLDVYAAVPVVMHNLLNDLIAHELRLASPYGGNQEKIDALTDEVYVQRHVDSQLCPISRFGGVGILMDKSIPRYMVHRLKGHDYRVCKANNVVVNGGNPYAIKTAMGNKYE
;
A
#
# COMPACT_ATOMS: atom_id res chain seq x y z
N MET A 1 5.72 -0.06 -32.48
CA MET A 1 7.16 0.01 -32.78
C MET A 1 7.91 0.09 -31.46
N TYR A 2 8.43 -1.04 -30.97
CA TYR A 2 9.24 -1.12 -29.75
C TYR A 2 10.49 -1.93 -30.08
N LEU A 3 11.66 -1.35 -29.84
CA LEU A 3 12.97 -1.96 -30.12
C LEU A 3 13.38 -2.87 -28.97
N TRP A 4 13.82 -4.08 -29.32
CA TRP A 4 14.48 -4.99 -28.39
C TRP A 4 15.96 -4.60 -28.25
N TYR A 5 16.51 -4.74 -27.05
CA TYR A 5 17.96 -4.84 -26.87
C TYR A 5 18.36 -6.31 -26.97
N GLU A 6 19.11 -6.65 -28.01
CA GLU A 6 19.90 -7.88 -28.05
C GLU A 6 21.18 -7.65 -27.23
N THR A 7 21.57 -8.63 -26.41
CA THR A 7 22.94 -8.76 -25.92
C THR A 7 23.42 -10.18 -26.16
N THR A 8 24.61 -10.27 -26.75
CA THR A 8 25.18 -11.43 -27.44
C THR A 8 25.70 -12.53 -26.52
N ASP A 9 25.57 -13.79 -26.96
CA ASP A 9 26.26 -14.95 -26.40
C ASP A 9 27.78 -14.88 -26.57
N THR A 10 28.52 -15.55 -25.66
CA THR A 10 29.75 -16.32 -25.96
C THR A 10 30.05 -17.27 -24.78
N PRO A 11 30.77 -18.40 -24.97
CA PRO A 11 30.46 -19.63 -24.24
C PRO A 11 31.53 -20.15 -23.26
N SER A 12 31.12 -21.23 -22.57
CA SER A 12 31.93 -22.32 -21.98
C SER A 12 32.98 -21.99 -20.92
N ASP A 13 32.87 -22.64 -19.76
CA ASP A 13 33.84 -23.70 -19.49
C ASP A 13 33.28 -24.84 -18.59
N THR A 14 33.81 -26.04 -18.78
CA THR A 14 33.43 -27.26 -18.07
C THR A 14 34.49 -27.68 -17.06
N THR A 15 34.11 -28.10 -15.85
CA THR A 15 34.98 -28.97 -15.05
C THR A 15 34.18 -29.90 -14.14
N SER A 16 34.44 -31.19 -14.29
CA SER A 16 33.88 -32.28 -13.48
C SER A 16 34.74 -32.54 -12.24
N ILE A 17 34.12 -32.73 -11.07
CA ILE A 17 34.75 -33.42 -9.93
C ILE A 17 33.80 -34.52 -9.43
N GLN A 18 34.39 -35.66 -9.09
CA GLN A 18 33.70 -36.92 -8.83
C GLN A 18 33.18 -37.07 -7.38
N HIS A 19 32.29 -38.04 -7.25
CA HIS A 19 31.82 -38.72 -6.04
C HIS A 19 32.76 -38.73 -4.82
N THR A 20 32.14 -38.59 -3.65
CA THR A 20 32.49 -39.42 -2.48
C THR A 20 31.22 -39.94 -1.81
N ILE A 21 31.22 -41.22 -1.47
CA ILE A 21 30.10 -41.97 -0.88
C ILE A 21 30.23 -41.93 0.65
N PHE A 22 29.13 -41.75 1.37
CA PHE A 22 28.99 -42.24 2.75
C PHE A 22 27.55 -42.71 2.99
N ASP A 23 27.43 -43.94 3.50
CA ASP A 23 26.17 -44.67 3.72
C ASP A 23 25.45 -44.26 5.03
N PRO A 24 24.16 -44.59 5.19
CA PRO A 24 23.35 -44.13 6.30
C PRO A 24 23.52 -44.98 7.57
N VAL A 25 23.35 -44.34 8.74
CA VAL A 25 23.13 -45.06 10.01
C VAL A 25 21.62 -45.19 10.24
N ASP A 26 21.17 -46.44 10.25
CA ASP A 26 19.80 -46.84 10.55
C ASP A 26 19.61 -47.00 12.06
N HIS A 27 18.46 -46.59 12.59
CA HIS A 27 18.02 -46.98 13.93
C HIS A 27 16.49 -47.07 14.01
N THR A 28 16.00 -48.22 13.55
CA THR A 28 14.66 -48.72 13.88
C THR A 28 14.49 -48.93 15.39
N MET A 29 13.36 -48.48 15.96
CA MET A 29 12.70 -49.12 17.11
C MET A 29 11.19 -48.85 17.07
N SER A 30 10.44 -49.87 16.70
CA SER A 30 9.00 -50.05 16.95
C SER A 30 8.88 -50.90 18.24
N SER A 31 7.79 -51.01 19.02
CA SER A 31 6.36 -50.81 18.79
C SER A 31 5.61 -50.78 20.15
N GLN A 32 4.42 -50.17 20.21
CA GLN A 32 3.27 -50.59 21.07
C GLN A 32 3.48 -50.57 22.61
N GLN A 33 2.50 -50.42 23.50
CA GLN A 33 1.04 -50.58 23.50
C GLN A 33 0.47 -49.64 24.60
N LEU A 34 -0.73 -49.06 24.48
CA LEU A 34 -1.95 -49.57 25.14
C LEU A 34 -3.20 -48.79 24.64
N LYS A 35 -4.38 -49.44 24.67
CA LYS A 35 -5.68 -48.94 24.19
C LYS A 35 -6.72 -48.85 25.33
N ARG A 36 -7.86 -48.20 25.04
CA ARG A 36 -9.16 -48.18 25.78
C ARG A 36 -9.19 -47.22 26.99
N SER A 37 -10.29 -46.58 27.43
CA SER A 37 -11.68 -46.31 26.95
C SER A 37 -12.36 -45.32 27.94
N ALA A 38 -13.47 -44.60 27.70
CA ALA A 38 -14.27 -44.25 26.51
C ALA A 38 -15.30 -43.12 26.86
N GLU A 39 -16.06 -42.63 25.86
CA GLU A 39 -17.40 -41.97 25.91
C GLU A 39 -17.89 -41.16 27.14
N LYS A 40 -18.16 -39.85 26.96
CA LYS A 40 -19.51 -39.25 26.83
C LYS A 40 -19.48 -37.71 26.76
N ALA A 41 -20.52 -37.13 26.15
CA ALA A 41 -20.85 -35.69 26.15
C ALA A 41 -22.32 -35.54 26.63
N PRO A 42 -22.96 -34.35 26.65
CA PRO A 42 -22.49 -32.95 26.71
C PRO A 42 -23.09 -32.19 27.94
N HIS A 43 -22.90 -30.86 28.08
CA HIS A 43 -23.98 -29.84 28.23
C HIS A 43 -23.55 -28.45 28.79
N THR A 44 -24.13 -27.40 28.17
CA THR A 44 -24.62 -26.08 28.67
C THR A 44 -23.73 -25.06 29.40
N GLU A 45 -23.87 -23.80 28.94
CA GLU A 45 -23.68 -22.55 29.69
C GLU A 45 -24.66 -22.42 30.88
N PRO A 46 -24.31 -21.62 31.90
CA PRO A 46 -24.98 -20.32 32.06
C PRO A 46 -23.95 -19.20 32.41
N GLY A 47 -24.28 -17.92 32.52
CA GLY A 47 -25.54 -17.18 32.41
C GLY A 47 -25.34 -15.78 33.00
N VAL A 48 -26.04 -14.76 32.47
CA VAL A 48 -25.88 -13.36 32.90
C VAL A 48 -26.63 -13.11 34.22
N ALA A 49 -26.03 -12.35 35.14
CA ALA A 49 -26.74 -11.69 36.23
C ALA A 49 -26.19 -10.27 36.42
N GLU A 50 -27.09 -9.29 36.35
CA GLU A 50 -26.84 -7.93 36.83
C GLU A 50 -26.97 -7.92 38.37
N ASP A 51 -26.21 -7.06 39.05
CA ASP A 51 -26.71 -6.45 40.29
C ASP A 51 -26.18 -5.01 40.43
N GLN A 52 -26.97 -4.16 41.06
CA GLN A 52 -26.70 -2.75 41.24
C GLN A 52 -26.22 -2.41 42.65
N GLY A 53 -25.25 -1.51 42.73
CA GLY A 53 -25.41 -0.35 43.61
C GLY A 53 -24.47 -0.19 44.80
N ARG A 54 -24.44 1.08 45.23
CA ARG A 54 -23.87 1.65 46.47
C ARG A 54 -22.34 1.67 46.61
N SER A 55 -21.82 2.85 46.32
CA SER A 55 -20.76 3.50 47.09
C SER A 55 -21.06 3.56 48.60
N PRO A 56 -20.01 3.67 49.42
CA PRO A 56 -19.98 4.76 50.39
C PRO A 56 -18.63 5.52 50.48
N THR A 57 -18.76 6.84 50.52
CA THR A 57 -17.96 7.85 51.27
C THR A 57 -16.55 7.52 51.79
N SER A 58 -15.58 8.29 51.27
CA SER A 58 -14.56 9.11 51.99
C SER A 58 -14.25 8.83 53.47
N LEU A 59 -12.95 8.75 53.78
CA LEU A 59 -12.32 9.35 54.98
C LEU A 59 -10.81 9.58 54.72
N ASP A 60 -10.28 10.71 55.19
CA ASP A 60 -8.86 11.10 55.09
C ASP A 60 -7.96 10.36 56.10
N ALA A 61 -6.65 10.21 55.80
CA ALA A 61 -5.58 10.84 56.60
C ALA A 61 -4.13 10.43 56.20
N SER A 62 -3.26 11.44 56.18
CA SER A 62 -1.83 11.45 56.59
C SER A 62 -0.78 10.52 55.95
N ALA A 63 0.13 11.18 55.21
CA ALA A 63 1.60 11.17 55.40
C ALA A 63 2.41 9.86 55.32
N GLY A 64 3.26 9.80 54.29
CA GLY A 64 4.43 8.92 54.20
C GLY A 64 5.43 9.53 53.22
N ASP A 65 6.50 10.12 53.74
CA ASP A 65 7.64 10.62 52.96
C ASP A 65 8.50 9.44 52.52
N ASP A 66 8.86 9.36 51.23
CA ASP A 66 10.03 8.58 50.83
C ASP A 66 10.61 9.02 49.48
N THR A 67 11.87 9.44 49.51
CA THR A 67 12.54 10.06 48.38
C THR A 67 13.14 9.04 47.40
N HIS A 68 12.66 9.03 46.15
CA HIS A 68 13.43 8.46 45.04
C HIS A 68 13.61 9.47 43.89
N GLN A 69 14.83 10.04 43.82
CA GLN A 69 15.26 10.95 42.77
C GLN A 69 15.30 10.25 41.40
N ARG A 70 14.20 10.37 40.64
CA ARG A 70 14.20 10.02 39.22
C ARG A 70 14.84 11.18 38.44
N ARG A 71 16.13 11.04 38.08
CA ARG A 71 16.86 12.00 37.23
C ARG A 71 16.15 12.18 35.87
N GLN A 72 15.25 13.15 35.78
CA GLN A 72 14.76 13.66 34.49
C GLN A 72 15.81 14.61 33.91
N SER A 73 16.24 14.34 32.69
CA SER A 73 17.10 15.23 31.90
C SER A 73 16.33 16.49 31.53
N ASN A 74 16.60 17.57 32.27
CA ASN A 74 15.90 18.84 32.15
C ASN A 74 16.36 19.63 30.90
N ILE A 75 16.04 19.14 29.70
CA ILE A 75 16.10 19.96 28.47
C ILE A 75 14.78 20.73 28.37
N LYS A 76 14.70 21.85 29.08
CA LYS A 76 13.62 22.82 28.90
C LYS A 76 13.74 23.44 27.51
N GLY A 77 12.97 22.92 26.54
CA GLY A 77 12.74 23.61 25.27
C GLY A 77 12.22 25.02 25.56
N LYS A 78 12.92 26.05 25.06
CA LYS A 78 12.50 27.45 25.24
C LYS A 78 11.18 27.65 24.51
N THR A 79 10.15 28.13 25.21
CA THR A 79 8.86 28.47 24.62
C THR A 79 9.07 29.54 23.53
N PRO A 80 8.68 29.31 22.26
CA PRO A 80 8.76 30.34 21.25
C PRO A 80 7.83 31.50 21.59
N THR A 81 8.30 32.74 21.45
CA THR A 81 7.48 33.94 21.62
C THR A 81 6.52 34.19 20.44
N GLY A 82 6.54 33.32 19.42
CA GLY A 82 5.66 33.33 18.25
C GLY A 82 4.20 32.91 18.52
N LEU A 83 3.58 33.48 19.56
CA LEU A 83 2.14 33.40 19.82
C LEU A 83 1.38 34.33 18.86
N GLY A 84 1.31 33.94 17.57
CA GLY A 84 0.54 34.70 16.58
C GLY A 84 0.69 34.29 15.12
N THR A 85 1.73 33.53 14.74
CA THR A 85 1.94 33.09 13.35
C THR A 85 1.25 31.77 13.05
N GLU A 86 0.55 31.71 11.92
CA GLU A 86 -0.12 30.50 11.44
C GLU A 86 0.89 29.39 11.11
N PRO A 87 0.52 28.10 11.34
CA PRO A 87 1.44 27.00 11.14
C PRO A 87 1.67 26.73 9.65
N LEU A 88 2.92 26.47 9.30
CA LEU A 88 3.33 26.06 7.97
C LEU A 88 2.77 24.68 7.63
N ASN A 89 2.12 24.59 6.48
CA ASN A 89 1.44 23.38 6.02
C ASN A 89 2.45 22.37 5.43
N ILE A 90 2.49 21.17 6.02
CA ILE A 90 3.13 19.99 5.44
C ILE A 90 2.01 19.16 4.83
N VAL A 91 1.95 19.07 3.50
CA VAL A 91 0.85 18.41 2.78
C VAL A 91 1.30 17.04 2.26
N ILE A 92 0.51 16.01 2.52
CA ILE A 92 0.67 14.67 1.95
C ILE A 92 -0.55 14.36 1.06
N LEU A 93 -0.30 14.04 -0.20
CA LEU A 93 -1.33 13.60 -1.14
C LEU A 93 -1.33 12.07 -1.24
N GLY A 94 -2.47 11.44 -0.94
CA GLY A 94 -2.63 10.00 -0.83
C GLY A 94 -2.40 9.49 0.60
N ALA A 95 -3.26 8.58 1.05
CA ALA A 95 -3.24 8.02 2.41
C ALA A 95 -3.29 6.47 2.38
N SER A 96 -2.44 5.87 1.54
CA SER A 96 -2.14 4.43 1.54
C SER A 96 -0.73 4.19 2.14
N PHE A 97 -0.08 3.07 1.81
CA PHE A 97 1.22 2.63 2.37
C PHE A 97 2.23 3.77 2.60
N GLY A 98 2.63 4.50 1.55
CA GLY A 98 3.62 5.58 1.65
C GLY A 98 3.12 6.81 2.41
N GLY A 99 1.92 7.29 2.08
CA GLY A 99 1.33 8.48 2.72
C GLY A 99 1.11 8.31 4.21
N LEU A 100 0.65 7.15 4.67
CA LEU A 100 0.47 6.84 6.09
C LEU A 100 1.81 6.64 6.80
N SER A 101 2.79 6.01 6.15
CA SER A 101 4.13 5.84 6.71
C SER A 101 4.83 7.18 6.93
N CYS A 102 4.83 8.07 5.92
CA CYS A 102 5.31 9.45 6.06
C CYS A 102 4.53 10.26 7.10
N ALA A 103 3.20 10.12 7.15
CA ALA A 103 2.37 10.83 8.13
C ALA A 103 2.68 10.43 9.58
N HIS A 104 2.77 9.12 9.86
CA HIS A 104 3.14 8.64 11.20
C HIS A 104 4.57 9.01 11.54
N HIS A 105 5.55 8.80 10.65
CA HIS A 105 6.93 9.22 10.90
C HIS A 105 7.05 10.72 11.15
N PHE A 106 6.27 11.56 10.45
CA PHE A 106 6.27 13.00 10.68
C PHE A 106 5.82 13.35 12.11
N LEU A 107 4.76 12.71 12.58
CA LEU A 107 4.14 12.99 13.88
C LEU A 107 4.87 12.30 15.05
N ASP A 108 5.39 11.09 14.85
CA ASP A 108 6.16 10.31 15.83
C ASP A 108 7.58 10.87 16.03
N TYR A 109 8.25 11.27 14.94
CA TYR A 109 9.68 11.61 14.96
C TYR A 109 9.96 13.02 14.47
N THR A 110 9.67 13.33 13.20
CA THR A 110 10.16 14.55 12.53
C THR A 110 9.77 15.81 13.29
N ILE A 111 8.51 15.96 13.68
CA ILE A 111 8.00 17.14 14.40
C ILE A 111 8.65 17.34 15.78
N THR A 112 9.22 16.29 16.39
CA THR A 112 9.92 16.36 17.69
C THR A 112 11.35 16.89 17.57
N LYS A 113 11.90 16.93 16.35
CA LYS A 113 13.25 17.40 16.01
C LYS A 113 13.26 18.82 15.44
N LEU A 114 12.08 19.37 15.12
CA LEU A 114 11.88 20.75 14.69
C LEU A 114 11.80 21.71 15.88
N ARG A 115 11.67 23.00 15.59
CA ARG A 115 11.71 24.13 16.55
C ARG A 115 13.06 24.25 17.25
N THR A 116 14.11 24.12 16.46
CA THR A 116 15.52 24.22 16.85
C THR A 116 15.94 25.65 17.20
N THR A 117 15.23 26.67 16.69
CA THR A 117 15.51 28.10 16.92
C THR A 117 14.33 28.83 17.55
N SER A 118 14.57 29.96 18.21
CA SER A 118 13.51 30.78 18.84
C SER A 118 12.56 31.45 17.84
N THR A 119 12.97 31.57 16.59
CA THR A 119 12.20 32.10 15.45
C THR A 119 11.54 31.00 14.63
N ALA A 120 11.67 29.73 15.03
CA ALA A 120 11.12 28.61 14.29
C ALA A 120 9.57 28.66 14.25
N PRO A 121 8.97 28.39 13.09
CA PRO A 121 7.52 28.42 12.93
C PRO A 121 6.85 27.20 13.56
N ASN A 122 5.53 27.28 13.71
CA ASN A 122 4.72 26.10 13.94
C ASN A 122 4.54 25.33 12.62
N TYR A 123 4.37 24.00 12.70
CA TYR A 123 4.07 23.16 11.55
C TYR A 123 2.75 22.41 11.78
N ARG A 124 2.00 22.17 10.70
CA ARG A 124 0.75 21.41 10.70
C ARG A 124 0.75 20.41 9.55
N LEU A 125 0.43 19.15 9.85
CA LEU A 125 0.28 18.11 8.84
C LEU A 125 -1.13 18.13 8.23
N ILE A 126 -1.23 18.01 6.91
CA ILE A 126 -2.50 17.88 6.18
C ILE A 126 -2.39 16.65 5.29
N ILE A 127 -3.27 15.68 5.50
CA ILE A 127 -3.34 14.46 4.70
C ILE A 127 -4.59 14.55 3.82
N ILE A 128 -4.43 14.36 2.51
CA ILE A 128 -5.51 14.49 1.53
C ILE A 128 -5.67 13.15 0.80
N SER A 129 -6.88 12.59 0.81
CA SER A 129 -7.17 11.26 0.25
C SER A 129 -8.59 11.18 -0.29
N PRO A 130 -8.84 10.55 -1.46
CA PRO A 130 -10.20 10.39 -1.98
C PRO A 130 -11.10 9.51 -1.10
N SER A 131 -10.52 8.72 -0.21
CA SER A 131 -11.23 7.81 0.70
C SER A 131 -10.82 8.01 2.16
N THR A 132 -11.77 7.76 3.07
CA THR A 132 -11.58 7.65 4.51
C THR A 132 -11.00 6.30 4.97
N HIS A 133 -10.92 5.32 4.07
CA HIS A 133 -10.36 3.99 4.31
C HIS A 133 -9.25 3.69 3.31
N ILE A 134 -8.21 2.96 3.74
CA ILE A 134 -7.32 2.27 2.80
C ILE A 134 -8.09 1.14 2.10
N TYR A 135 -7.61 0.71 0.95
CA TYR A 135 -7.98 -0.58 0.36
C TYR A 135 -6.79 -1.52 0.41
N TRP A 136 -6.97 -2.71 0.98
CA TRP A 136 -5.96 -3.77 1.06
C TRP A 136 -5.82 -4.50 -0.27
N ASN A 137 -5.40 -3.77 -1.30
CA ASN A 137 -5.27 -4.26 -2.67
C ASN A 137 -4.32 -5.48 -2.81
N ILE A 138 -3.39 -5.67 -1.88
CA ILE A 138 -2.59 -6.91 -1.73
C ILE A 138 -3.50 -8.15 -1.74
N GLY A 139 -4.66 -8.09 -1.07
CA GLY A 139 -5.65 -9.16 -0.99
C GLY A 139 -6.72 -9.17 -2.07
N ALA A 140 -6.75 -8.17 -2.97
CA ALA A 140 -7.76 -8.05 -4.01
C ALA A 140 -7.99 -9.35 -4.84
N PRO A 141 -6.94 -10.10 -5.27
CA PRO A 141 -7.11 -11.36 -6.02
C PRO A 141 -7.90 -12.46 -5.30
N ARG A 142 -8.08 -12.36 -3.98
CA ARG A 142 -8.96 -13.24 -3.20
C ARG A 142 -10.27 -12.55 -2.81
N ALA A 143 -10.24 -11.27 -2.45
CA ALA A 143 -11.44 -10.51 -2.07
C ALA A 143 -12.49 -10.53 -3.19
N LEU A 144 -12.08 -10.39 -4.46
CA LEU A 144 -13.00 -10.44 -5.60
C LEU A 144 -13.65 -11.83 -5.83
N VAL A 145 -13.10 -12.90 -5.27
CA VAL A 145 -13.56 -14.28 -5.59
C VAL A 145 -14.84 -14.67 -4.84
N GLY A 146 -15.11 -14.03 -3.70
CA GLY A 146 -16.36 -14.18 -2.97
C GLY A 146 -16.31 -13.50 -1.59
N PRO A 147 -17.47 -13.05 -1.07
CA PRO A 147 -17.55 -12.10 0.06
C PRO A 147 -17.01 -12.65 1.39
N GLY A 148 -16.99 -13.98 1.55
CA GLY A 148 -16.50 -14.64 2.76
C GLY A 148 -15.00 -14.98 2.79
N LEU A 149 -14.24 -14.69 1.72
CA LEU A 149 -12.83 -15.09 1.63
C LEU A 149 -11.85 -14.04 2.18
N ILE A 150 -12.19 -12.77 2.00
CA ILE A 150 -11.68 -11.61 2.73
C ILE A 150 -12.89 -10.69 2.87
N LYS A 151 -13.26 -10.33 4.10
CA LYS A 151 -14.42 -9.48 4.35
C LYS A 151 -14.13 -8.03 3.96
N HIS A 152 -15.17 -7.22 3.76
CA HIS A 152 -15.00 -5.78 3.54
C HIS A 152 -14.37 -5.07 4.74
N GLU A 153 -14.76 -5.42 5.97
CA GLU A 153 -14.15 -4.88 7.21
C GLU A 153 -12.66 -5.21 7.37
N ASP A 154 -12.20 -6.27 6.71
CA ASP A 154 -10.80 -6.72 6.68
C ASP A 154 -10.02 -6.09 5.51
N ALA A 155 -10.69 -5.83 4.39
CA ALA A 155 -10.10 -5.24 3.19
C ALA A 155 -10.08 -3.70 3.20
N PHE A 156 -10.97 -3.06 3.95
CA PHE A 156 -11.11 -1.61 4.02
C PHE A 156 -10.97 -1.14 5.46
N ILE A 157 -9.79 -0.62 5.82
CA ILE A 157 -9.48 -0.19 7.19
C ILE A 157 -9.61 1.35 7.31
N PRO A 158 -10.38 1.88 8.27
CA PRO A 158 -10.60 3.32 8.43
C PRO A 158 -9.34 4.04 8.87
N ILE A 159 -8.94 5.09 8.15
CA ILE A 159 -7.66 5.78 8.32
C ILE A 159 -7.62 6.59 9.63
N GLU A 160 -8.64 7.42 9.88
CA GLU A 160 -8.62 8.40 10.97
C GLU A 160 -8.49 7.79 12.39
N PRO A 161 -9.12 6.66 12.74
CA PRO A 161 -8.88 5.96 13.99
C PRO A 161 -7.41 5.57 14.23
N GLY A 162 -6.62 5.32 13.17
CA GLY A 162 -5.18 5.01 13.27
C GLY A 162 -4.35 6.12 13.92
N PHE A 163 -4.82 7.37 13.86
CA PHE A 163 -4.15 8.53 14.43
C PHE A 163 -4.53 8.80 15.90
N HIS A 164 -5.15 7.85 16.61
CA HIS A 164 -5.57 8.05 18.01
C HIS A 164 -4.44 8.49 18.95
N ARG A 165 -3.20 8.02 18.71
CA ARG A 165 -1.99 8.38 19.46
C ARG A 165 -1.50 9.81 19.17
N HIS A 166 -1.96 10.43 18.09
CA HIS A 166 -1.52 11.75 17.65
C HIS A 166 -2.48 12.90 17.98
N ARG A 167 -3.51 12.68 18.81
CA ARG A 167 -4.53 13.68 19.19
C ARG A 167 -3.97 15.00 19.77
N GLY A 168 -2.73 15.01 20.29
CA GLY A 168 -2.06 16.22 20.77
C GLY A 168 -1.32 17.04 19.69
N HIS A 169 -1.15 16.52 18.48
CA HIS A 169 -0.45 17.20 17.38
C HIS A 169 -1.41 17.99 16.49
N GLN A 170 -0.89 19.02 15.82
CA GLN A 170 -1.63 19.73 14.78
C GLN A 170 -1.60 18.93 13.46
N PHE A 171 -2.61 18.10 13.24
CA PHE A 171 -2.84 17.44 11.96
C PHE A 171 -4.31 17.50 11.55
N THR A 172 -4.59 17.27 10.27
CA THR A 172 -5.96 17.06 9.78
C THR A 172 -5.98 16.10 8.59
N ILE A 173 -7.07 15.36 8.45
CA ILE A 173 -7.32 14.44 7.32
C ILE A 173 -8.52 14.98 6.55
N ILE A 174 -8.32 15.29 5.27
CA ILE A 174 -9.32 15.86 4.38
C ILE A 174 -9.67 14.81 3.32
N GLN A 175 -10.96 14.44 3.24
CA GLN A 175 -11.42 13.58 2.16
C GLN A 175 -11.58 14.40 0.87
N GLY A 176 -10.76 14.13 -0.13
CA GLY A 176 -10.75 14.85 -1.39
C GLY A 176 -9.67 14.36 -2.34
N GLU A 177 -9.78 14.79 -3.59
CA GLU A 177 -8.88 14.40 -4.68
C GLU A 177 -8.12 15.63 -5.19
N CYS A 178 -6.79 15.53 -5.30
CA CYS A 178 -5.99 16.60 -5.89
C CYS A 178 -6.28 16.65 -7.40
N LYS A 179 -6.73 17.81 -7.91
CA LYS A 179 -7.05 18.02 -9.32
C LYS A 179 -5.96 18.79 -10.06
N THR A 180 -5.29 19.73 -9.39
CA THR A 180 -4.11 20.43 -9.92
C THR A 180 -3.10 20.74 -8.82
N MET A 181 -1.82 20.80 -9.18
CA MET A 181 -0.71 21.25 -8.36
C MET A 181 0.02 22.37 -9.11
N ASP A 182 0.29 23.47 -8.42
CA ASP A 182 1.06 24.60 -8.91
C ASP A 182 2.33 24.72 -8.07
N LYS A 183 3.47 24.49 -8.72
CA LYS A 183 4.80 24.54 -8.10
C LYS A 183 5.27 25.97 -7.79
N ASP A 184 4.78 26.96 -8.54
CA ASP A 184 5.25 28.34 -8.49
C ASP A 184 4.49 29.13 -7.43
N SER A 185 3.15 28.98 -7.36
CA SER A 185 2.38 29.48 -6.20
C SER A 185 2.49 28.58 -4.96
N ARG A 186 3.07 27.38 -5.09
CA ARG A 186 3.14 26.33 -4.05
C ARG A 186 1.76 25.98 -3.50
N THR A 187 0.82 25.68 -4.40
CA THR A 187 -0.55 25.32 -4.03
C THR A 187 -0.98 23.98 -4.64
N VAL A 188 -1.94 23.33 -3.99
CA VAL A 188 -2.70 22.21 -4.55
C VAL A 188 -4.19 22.55 -4.53
N THR A 189 -4.88 22.31 -5.65
CA THR A 189 -6.32 22.49 -5.77
C THR A 189 -7.00 21.13 -5.64
N VAL A 190 -7.94 21.02 -4.71
CA VAL A 190 -8.52 19.76 -4.26
C VAL A 190 -10.04 19.81 -4.40
N GLU A 191 -10.61 18.77 -5.00
CA GLU A 191 -12.06 18.52 -4.97
C GLU A 191 -12.42 17.76 -3.69
N LEU A 192 -13.24 18.38 -2.84
CA LEU A 192 -13.60 17.93 -1.50
C LEU A 192 -14.87 17.08 -1.51
N ILE A 193 -14.80 15.95 -0.81
CA ILE A 193 -15.88 14.96 -0.76
C ILE A 193 -16.64 15.12 0.56
N GLY A 194 -17.85 15.68 0.47
CA GLY A 194 -18.76 15.86 1.60
C GLY A 194 -18.50 17.10 2.48
N SER A 195 -19.50 17.45 3.29
CA SER A 195 -19.49 18.65 4.15
C SER A 195 -18.42 18.61 5.25
N THR A 196 -18.08 17.42 5.76
CA THR A 196 -16.98 17.25 6.74
C THR A 196 -15.63 17.67 6.15
N ALA A 197 -15.34 17.31 4.90
CA ALA A 197 -14.11 17.72 4.21
C ALA A 197 -14.09 19.24 3.98
N GLN A 198 -15.19 19.84 3.50
CA GLN A 198 -15.34 21.28 3.34
C GLN A 198 -15.10 22.05 4.64
N ARG A 199 -15.67 21.57 5.76
CA ARG A 199 -15.46 22.16 7.10
C ARG A 199 -14.00 22.07 7.55
N ARG A 200 -13.35 20.90 7.40
CA ARG A 200 -11.93 20.71 7.75
C ARG A 200 -11.01 21.59 6.89
N CYS A 201 -11.24 21.64 5.57
CA CYS A 201 -10.48 22.50 4.68
C CYS A 201 -10.66 23.98 5.01
N SER A 202 -11.89 24.42 5.31
CA SER A 202 -12.17 25.80 5.73
C SER A 202 -11.41 26.22 7.00
N GLN A 203 -11.17 25.29 7.94
CA GLN A 203 -10.35 25.54 9.14
C GLN A 203 -8.85 25.65 8.83
N VAL A 204 -8.40 25.08 7.70
CA VAL A 204 -7.04 25.19 7.19
C VAL A 204 -6.83 26.51 6.44
N THR A 205 -7.77 26.89 5.57
CA THR A 205 -7.66 28.03 4.65
C THR A 205 -8.00 29.38 5.29
N LYS A 206 -9.07 29.48 6.10
CA LYS A 206 -9.42 30.73 6.83
C LYS A 206 -8.33 31.25 7.78
N ARG A 207 -7.44 30.34 8.18
CA ARG A 207 -6.25 30.64 8.96
C ARG A 207 -5.20 31.36 8.09
N LEU A 208 -4.89 30.80 6.92
CA LEU A 208 -3.94 31.37 5.96
C LEU A 208 -4.32 32.79 5.53
N SER A 209 -5.60 33.04 5.21
CA SER A 209 -6.09 34.35 4.73
C SER A 209 -6.01 35.48 5.78
N LYS A 210 -5.75 35.17 7.06
CA LYS A 210 -5.58 36.17 8.12
C LYS A 210 -4.12 36.61 8.32
N ALA A 211 -3.17 35.91 7.69
CA ALA A 211 -1.73 36.11 7.88
C ALA A 211 -1.00 36.66 6.63
N THR A 212 -1.70 36.90 5.52
CA THR A 212 -1.05 37.27 4.24
C THR A 212 -1.87 38.31 3.49
N SER A 213 -1.24 39.44 3.12
CA SER A 213 -1.80 40.39 2.15
C SER A 213 -1.87 39.75 0.75
N PRO A 214 -2.81 40.17 -0.12
CA PRO A 214 -3.40 39.25 -1.08
C PRO A 214 -2.55 38.99 -2.33
N VAL A 215 -2.05 37.77 -2.44
CA VAL A 215 -2.08 37.06 -3.73
C VAL A 215 -3.20 36.04 -3.60
N SER A 216 -4.42 36.44 -3.95
CA SER A 216 -5.56 35.53 -3.94
C SER A 216 -5.37 34.49 -5.04
N PRO A 217 -5.20 33.18 -4.73
CA PRO A 217 -5.42 32.17 -5.76
C PRO A 217 -6.87 32.30 -6.22
N ALA A 218 -7.12 32.13 -7.52
CA ALA A 218 -8.44 32.36 -8.11
C ALA A 218 -9.54 31.64 -7.30
N GLU A 219 -10.37 32.40 -6.58
CA GLU A 219 -11.35 31.82 -5.67
C GLU A 219 -12.41 31.08 -6.49
N SER A 220 -12.36 29.76 -6.41
CA SER A 220 -13.43 28.92 -6.92
C SER A 220 -14.71 29.21 -6.15
N ASN A 221 -15.72 29.76 -6.83
CA ASN A 221 -17.08 29.93 -6.30
C ASN A 221 -17.76 28.58 -5.96
N ASN A 222 -17.15 27.45 -6.27
CA ASN A 222 -17.61 26.13 -5.87
C ASN A 222 -16.99 25.73 -4.51
N PRO A 223 -17.76 25.61 -3.41
CA PRO A 223 -17.22 25.24 -2.09
C PRO A 223 -16.63 23.82 -2.04
N LYS A 224 -16.87 22.98 -3.06
CA LYS A 224 -16.20 21.69 -3.21
C LYS A 224 -14.75 21.83 -3.69
N ILE A 225 -14.41 22.86 -4.46
CA ILE A 225 -13.05 23.03 -5.00
C ILE A 225 -12.32 24.06 -4.15
N GLN A 226 -11.23 23.65 -3.51
CA GLN A 226 -10.47 24.48 -2.56
C GLN A 226 -8.97 24.40 -2.84
N THR A 227 -8.30 25.54 -2.73
CA THR A 227 -6.85 25.65 -2.93
C THR A 227 -6.14 25.70 -1.58
N ILE A 228 -5.14 24.84 -1.40
CA ILE A 228 -4.35 24.70 -0.17
C ILE A 228 -2.88 25.01 -0.50
N ALA A 229 -2.33 26.05 0.12
CA ALA A 229 -0.90 26.35 0.04
C ALA A 229 -0.07 25.37 0.88
N TYR A 230 1.11 25.00 0.39
CA TYR A 230 2.03 24.08 1.06
C TYR A 230 3.43 24.68 1.30
N HIS A 231 3.94 24.48 2.51
CA HIS A 231 5.35 24.75 2.82
C HIS A 231 6.25 23.56 2.45
N ALA A 232 5.73 22.34 2.57
CA ALA A 232 6.32 21.11 2.02
C ALA A 232 5.20 20.22 1.44
N LEU A 233 5.52 19.45 0.40
CA LEU A 233 4.59 18.56 -0.29
C LEU A 233 5.21 17.17 -0.45
N ILE A 234 4.49 16.12 -0.08
CA ILE A 234 4.85 14.72 -0.36
C ILE A 234 3.74 14.10 -1.22
N MET A 235 4.10 13.67 -2.43
CA MET A 235 3.20 13.03 -3.39
C MET A 235 3.27 11.51 -3.23
N CYS A 236 2.17 10.91 -2.75
CA CYS A 236 2.02 9.48 -2.44
C CYS A 236 0.72 8.91 -3.06
N THR A 237 0.25 9.47 -4.18
CA THR A 237 -1.05 9.14 -4.81
C THR A 237 -1.09 7.77 -5.51
N GLY A 238 0.07 7.14 -5.68
CA GLY A 238 0.20 5.77 -6.19
C GLY A 238 -0.26 5.59 -7.64
N SER A 239 -0.69 4.38 -7.96
CA SER A 239 -1.19 3.99 -9.28
C SER A 239 -2.61 3.41 -9.19
N SER A 240 -3.34 3.42 -10.30
CA SER A 240 -4.65 2.77 -10.44
C SER A 240 -4.60 1.66 -11.48
N ALA A 241 -5.25 0.54 -11.18
CA ALA A 241 -5.48 -0.53 -12.14
C ALA A 241 -6.69 -0.20 -13.02
N HIS A 242 -6.75 -0.82 -14.20
CA HIS A 242 -7.93 -0.73 -15.08
C HIS A 242 -9.15 -1.51 -14.54
N SER A 243 -9.00 -2.25 -13.43
CA SER A 243 -10.10 -2.93 -12.75
C SER A 243 -10.41 -2.25 -11.42
N ASP A 244 -11.66 -1.82 -11.29
CA ASP A 244 -12.27 -1.36 -10.04
C ASP A 244 -12.19 -2.40 -8.90
N LEU A 245 -11.90 -3.66 -9.20
CA LEU A 245 -11.74 -4.74 -8.23
C LEU A 245 -10.30 -4.83 -7.67
N LEU A 246 -9.34 -4.10 -8.24
CA LEU A 246 -7.91 -4.21 -7.93
C LEU A 246 -7.30 -2.91 -7.37
N SER A 247 -7.96 -1.77 -7.54
CA SER A 247 -7.55 -0.48 -6.97
C SER A 247 -8.73 0.32 -6.44
N LEU A 248 -8.44 1.14 -5.42
CA LEU A 248 -9.37 2.11 -4.85
C LEU A 248 -9.66 3.22 -5.87
N HIS A 249 -10.94 3.50 -6.13
CA HIS A 249 -11.38 4.52 -7.08
C HIS A 249 -12.36 5.49 -6.40
N GLY A 250 -11.87 6.67 -6.01
CA GLY A 250 -12.65 7.61 -5.22
C GLY A 250 -12.87 7.12 -3.77
N PRO A 251 -14.05 7.35 -3.18
CA PRO A 251 -14.44 6.78 -1.89
C PRO A 251 -14.50 5.24 -1.91
N HIS A 252 -13.99 4.58 -0.86
CA HIS A 252 -14.03 3.11 -0.68
C HIS A 252 -15.40 2.45 -0.92
N LEU A 253 -16.51 3.16 -0.67
CA LEU A 253 -17.85 2.64 -0.92
C LEU A 253 -18.09 2.29 -2.40
N ASN A 254 -17.44 3.00 -3.34
CA ASN A 254 -17.49 2.67 -4.77
C ASN A 254 -16.86 1.29 -5.00
N THR A 255 -15.67 1.05 -4.44
CA THR A 255 -14.92 -0.21 -4.56
C THR A 255 -15.62 -1.38 -3.86
N ILE A 256 -16.26 -1.14 -2.70
CA ILE A 256 -17.16 -2.11 -2.06
C ILE A 256 -18.37 -2.42 -2.95
N GLY A 257 -18.97 -1.39 -3.57
CA GLY A 257 -20.06 -1.54 -4.54
C GLY A 257 -19.65 -2.42 -5.73
N ALA A 258 -18.53 -2.10 -6.38
CA ALA A 258 -17.97 -2.87 -7.49
C ALA A 258 -17.71 -4.34 -7.10
N LEU A 259 -17.13 -4.59 -5.93
CA LEU A 259 -16.92 -5.95 -5.40
C LEU A 259 -18.25 -6.69 -5.18
N ASN A 260 -19.25 -6.04 -4.58
CA ASN A 260 -20.57 -6.65 -4.35
C ASN A 260 -21.29 -6.98 -5.67
N THR A 261 -21.32 -6.03 -6.62
CA THR A 261 -21.89 -6.25 -7.96
C THR A 261 -21.17 -7.38 -8.69
N PHE A 262 -19.84 -7.45 -8.57
CA PHE A 262 -19.06 -8.55 -9.14
C PHE A 262 -19.39 -9.89 -8.47
N HIS A 263 -19.46 -9.96 -7.13
CA HIS A 263 -19.84 -11.18 -6.40
C HIS A 263 -21.21 -11.71 -6.83
N SER A 264 -22.21 -10.84 -7.00
CA SER A 264 -23.54 -11.23 -7.48
C SER A 264 -23.51 -11.82 -8.91
N LYS A 265 -22.66 -11.30 -9.80
CA LYS A 265 -22.48 -11.85 -11.15
C LYS A 265 -21.66 -13.15 -11.16
N VAL A 266 -20.68 -13.31 -10.26
CA VAL A 266 -19.79 -14.49 -10.17
C VAL A 266 -20.55 -15.79 -9.91
N GLU A 267 -21.63 -15.76 -9.13
CA GLU A 267 -22.43 -16.96 -8.84
C GLU A 267 -23.07 -17.55 -10.10
N GLY A 268 -23.67 -16.71 -10.95
CA GLY A 268 -24.31 -17.12 -12.21
C GLY A 268 -23.33 -17.42 -13.36
N ALA A 269 -22.17 -16.76 -13.39
CA ALA A 269 -21.21 -16.84 -14.50
C ALA A 269 -20.76 -18.28 -14.83
N LYS A 270 -20.80 -18.67 -16.10
CA LYS A 270 -20.31 -19.98 -16.60
C LYS A 270 -18.89 -19.87 -17.17
N SER A 271 -18.51 -18.68 -17.60
CA SER A 271 -17.26 -18.30 -18.24
C SER A 271 -16.71 -17.02 -17.60
N ILE A 272 -15.41 -17.00 -17.32
CA ILE A 272 -14.71 -15.84 -16.75
C ILE A 272 -13.39 -15.65 -17.49
N VAL A 273 -13.12 -14.45 -17.99
CA VAL A 273 -11.84 -14.07 -18.61
C VAL A 273 -11.07 -13.16 -17.68
N VAL A 274 -9.85 -13.56 -17.33
CA VAL A 274 -8.85 -12.73 -16.65
C VAL A 274 -7.84 -12.29 -17.71
N CYS A 275 -7.63 -10.98 -17.87
CA CYS A 275 -6.68 -10.46 -18.85
C CYS A 275 -5.45 -9.85 -18.17
N GLY A 276 -4.27 -10.41 -18.42
CA GLY A 276 -2.98 -9.97 -17.91
C GLY A 276 -2.21 -11.09 -17.20
N GLY A 277 -1.13 -11.59 -17.82
CA GLY A 277 -0.26 -12.64 -17.25
C GLY A 277 0.67 -12.21 -16.11
N GLY A 278 0.48 -11.00 -15.55
CA GLY A 278 1.21 -10.52 -14.37
C GLY A 278 0.73 -11.18 -13.08
N CYS A 279 1.33 -10.81 -11.94
CA CYS A 279 1.02 -11.42 -10.64
C CYS A 279 -0.48 -11.34 -10.31
N SER A 280 -1.09 -10.17 -10.43
CA SER A 280 -2.52 -9.96 -10.12
C SER A 280 -3.45 -10.88 -10.92
N GLY A 281 -3.20 -11.08 -12.21
CA GLY A 281 -4.02 -11.96 -13.06
C GLY A 281 -3.76 -13.45 -12.83
N VAL A 282 -2.49 -13.86 -12.62
CA VAL A 282 -2.12 -15.24 -12.28
C VAL A 282 -2.69 -15.65 -10.92
N GLU A 283 -2.66 -14.76 -9.92
CA GLU A 283 -3.31 -14.96 -8.64
C GLU A 283 -4.83 -15.03 -8.80
N THR A 284 -5.45 -14.06 -9.49
CA THR A 284 -6.90 -13.98 -9.69
C THR A 284 -7.46 -15.23 -10.38
N ALA A 285 -6.90 -15.63 -11.52
CA ALA A 285 -7.31 -16.85 -12.23
C ALA A 285 -7.13 -18.11 -11.36
N GLY A 286 -6.04 -18.17 -10.59
CA GLY A 286 -5.76 -19.27 -9.67
C GLY A 286 -6.73 -19.35 -8.48
N GLN A 287 -7.03 -18.23 -7.83
CA GLN A 287 -8.00 -18.18 -6.73
C GLN A 287 -9.42 -18.48 -7.26
N LEU A 288 -9.88 -17.87 -8.35
CA LEU A 288 -11.17 -18.18 -8.99
C LEU A 288 -11.31 -19.69 -9.27
N ALA A 289 -10.34 -20.29 -9.98
CA ALA A 289 -10.36 -21.71 -10.30
C ALA A 289 -10.20 -22.61 -9.07
N THR A 290 -9.61 -22.11 -7.99
CA THR A 290 -9.50 -22.86 -6.74
C THR A 290 -10.78 -22.86 -5.92
N PHE A 291 -11.44 -21.72 -5.77
CA PHE A 291 -12.59 -21.58 -4.89
C PHE A 291 -13.92 -21.89 -5.58
N LEU A 292 -14.07 -21.55 -6.86
CA LEU A 292 -15.31 -21.80 -7.59
C LEU A 292 -15.42 -23.24 -8.09
N ASN A 293 -14.32 -23.84 -8.57
CA ASN A 293 -14.38 -25.15 -9.24
C ASN A 293 -14.11 -26.37 -8.35
N TYR A 294 -13.78 -26.20 -7.06
CA TYR A 294 -13.39 -27.31 -6.18
C TYR A 294 -13.80 -27.15 -4.71
N SER A 295 -14.28 -28.26 -4.12
CA SER A 295 -14.73 -28.31 -2.72
C SER A 295 -13.61 -28.00 -1.72
N SER A 296 -14.00 -27.53 -0.53
CA SER A 296 -13.09 -27.06 0.52
C SER A 296 -12.64 -28.13 1.52
N HIS A 297 -13.07 -29.38 1.37
CA HIS A 297 -12.78 -30.44 2.32
C HIS A 297 -11.31 -30.91 2.21
N PHE A 298 -10.53 -30.60 3.24
CA PHE A 298 -9.22 -31.20 3.45
C PHE A 298 -9.39 -32.68 3.84
N PRO A 299 -8.52 -33.61 3.39
CA PRO A 299 -7.35 -33.41 2.54
C PRO A 299 -7.64 -33.56 1.03
N VAL A 300 -8.82 -34.02 0.62
CA VAL A 300 -9.12 -34.39 -0.78
C VAL A 300 -9.91 -33.30 -1.51
N ARG A 301 -9.20 -32.54 -2.34
CA ARG A 301 -9.79 -31.53 -3.23
C ARG A 301 -10.57 -32.19 -4.38
N ARG A 302 -11.90 -32.23 -4.28
CA ARG A 302 -12.78 -32.74 -5.36
C ARG A 302 -13.21 -31.61 -6.30
N ARG A 303 -13.08 -31.80 -7.62
CA ARG A 303 -13.63 -30.88 -8.64
C ARG A 303 -15.16 -30.97 -8.61
N ILE A 304 -15.85 -29.84 -8.74
CA ILE A 304 -17.32 -29.83 -8.81
C ILE A 304 -17.80 -30.45 -10.13
N LYS A 305 -19.07 -30.89 -10.17
CA LYS A 305 -19.66 -31.57 -11.34
C LYS A 305 -19.63 -30.70 -12.61
N ASN A 306 -19.98 -29.43 -12.48
CA ASN A 306 -20.08 -28.46 -13.58
C ASN A 306 -19.13 -27.27 -13.32
N PRO A 307 -17.81 -27.41 -13.54
CA PRO A 307 -16.85 -26.34 -13.30
C PRO A 307 -17.06 -25.17 -14.29
N LYS A 308 -16.93 -23.93 -13.79
CA LYS A 308 -16.90 -22.71 -14.61
C LYS A 308 -15.64 -22.71 -15.48
N LYS A 309 -15.75 -22.25 -16.73
CA LYS A 309 -14.63 -22.05 -17.65
C LYS A 309 -13.88 -20.78 -17.23
N ILE A 310 -12.56 -20.86 -17.07
CA ILE A 310 -11.73 -19.73 -16.67
C ILE A 310 -10.57 -19.61 -17.64
N PHE A 311 -10.49 -18.46 -18.30
CA PHE A 311 -9.44 -18.13 -19.25
C PHE A 311 -8.47 -17.11 -18.63
N LEU A 312 -7.17 -17.29 -18.84
CA LEU A 312 -6.15 -16.29 -18.58
C LEU A 312 -5.54 -15.87 -19.92
N ILE A 313 -5.85 -14.65 -20.36
CA ILE A 313 -5.24 -14.04 -21.56
C ILE A 313 -3.97 -13.31 -21.13
N THR A 314 -2.87 -13.51 -21.87
CA THR A 314 -1.62 -12.78 -21.66
C THR A 314 -1.00 -12.35 -22.99
N GLY A 315 -0.64 -11.07 -23.08
CA GLY A 315 0.03 -10.48 -24.25
C GLY A 315 1.52 -10.80 -24.33
N SER A 316 1.99 -11.79 -23.58
CA SER A 316 3.37 -12.30 -23.59
C SER A 316 3.38 -13.79 -23.93
N ASP A 317 4.56 -14.32 -24.24
CA ASP A 317 4.83 -15.74 -24.50
C ASP A 317 4.61 -16.64 -23.28
N ARG A 318 4.61 -16.07 -22.07
CA ARG A 318 4.43 -16.79 -20.79
C ARG A 318 3.75 -15.96 -19.71
N CYS A 319 3.26 -16.63 -18.68
CA CYS A 319 2.89 -15.99 -17.41
C CYS A 319 4.13 -15.51 -16.62
N LEU A 320 3.94 -14.47 -15.81
CA LEU A 320 4.95 -13.81 -14.98
C LEU A 320 6.22 -13.43 -15.79
N PRO A 321 6.09 -12.64 -16.87
CA PRO A 321 7.20 -12.36 -17.80
C PRO A 321 8.39 -11.66 -17.13
N LEU A 322 8.15 -10.81 -16.13
CA LEU A 322 9.20 -10.11 -15.37
C LEU A 322 10.01 -11.03 -14.44
N LEU A 323 9.56 -12.26 -14.19
CA LEU A 323 10.27 -13.23 -13.35
C LEU A 323 11.00 -14.27 -14.21
N LYS A 324 11.99 -14.95 -13.62
CA LYS A 324 12.76 -16.04 -14.25
C LYS A 324 11.85 -17.09 -14.94
N PRO A 325 12.12 -17.53 -16.19
CA PRO A 325 11.21 -18.38 -16.98
C PRO A 325 10.67 -19.63 -16.27
N LYS A 326 11.51 -20.32 -15.47
CA LYS A 326 11.12 -21.50 -14.68
C LYS A 326 9.98 -21.22 -13.68
N VAL A 327 9.84 -19.97 -13.21
CA VAL A 327 8.77 -19.54 -12.29
C VAL A 327 7.45 -19.34 -13.04
N GLY A 328 7.49 -18.73 -14.22
CA GLY A 328 6.33 -18.63 -15.13
C GLY A 328 5.80 -19.99 -15.56
N GLN A 329 6.67 -20.87 -16.07
CA GLN A 329 6.33 -22.24 -16.46
C GLN A 329 5.68 -23.03 -15.30
N LYS A 330 6.21 -22.87 -14.08
CA LYS A 330 5.64 -23.50 -12.88
C LYS A 330 4.26 -22.92 -12.53
N ALA A 331 4.06 -21.61 -12.69
CA ALA A 331 2.76 -20.97 -12.47
C ALA A 331 1.72 -21.50 -13.47
N GLU A 332 2.07 -21.60 -14.74
CA GLU A 332 1.18 -22.15 -15.77
C GLU A 332 0.84 -23.61 -15.54
N LYS A 333 1.81 -24.45 -15.17
CA LYS A 333 1.54 -25.84 -14.82
C LYS A 333 0.58 -25.94 -13.63
N MET A 334 0.70 -25.04 -12.64
CA MET A 334 -0.25 -24.96 -11.55
C MET A 334 -1.64 -24.55 -12.05
N LEU A 335 -1.77 -23.47 -12.82
CA LEU A 335 -3.04 -22.97 -13.38
C LEU A 335 -3.75 -24.01 -14.26
N LYS A 336 -3.03 -24.64 -15.20
CA LYS A 336 -3.54 -25.70 -16.08
C LYS A 336 -4.07 -26.89 -15.25
N ASN A 337 -3.41 -27.26 -14.15
CA ASN A 337 -3.91 -28.27 -13.21
C ASN A 337 -5.18 -27.87 -12.42
N LEU A 338 -5.54 -26.58 -12.36
CA LEU A 338 -6.84 -26.09 -11.84
C LEU A 338 -7.94 -26.08 -12.91
N GLY A 339 -7.60 -26.40 -14.17
CA GLY A 339 -8.49 -26.24 -15.31
C GLY A 339 -8.62 -24.80 -15.81
N VAL A 340 -7.61 -23.95 -15.60
CA VAL A 340 -7.51 -22.64 -16.27
C VAL A 340 -6.91 -22.83 -17.65
N GLU A 341 -7.59 -22.32 -18.67
CA GLU A 341 -7.10 -22.25 -20.04
C GLU A 341 -6.27 -20.97 -20.22
N ILE A 342 -5.07 -21.06 -20.80
CA ILE A 342 -4.15 -19.92 -20.93
C ILE A 342 -3.97 -19.60 -22.42
N LYS A 343 -4.22 -18.34 -22.80
CA LYS A 343 -4.02 -17.82 -24.15
C LYS A 343 -2.82 -16.86 -24.13
N HIS A 344 -1.74 -17.25 -24.79
CA HIS A 344 -0.48 -16.50 -24.91
C HIS A 344 -0.44 -15.63 -26.16
N ASN A 345 0.44 -14.62 -26.16
CA ASN A 345 0.64 -13.67 -27.26
C ASN A 345 -0.63 -12.98 -27.78
N ILE A 346 -1.69 -12.94 -26.95
CA ILE A 346 -2.99 -12.36 -27.28
C ILE A 346 -3.27 -11.22 -26.32
N ARG A 347 -3.68 -10.07 -26.87
CA ARG A 347 -4.12 -8.89 -26.11
C ARG A 347 -5.60 -8.68 -26.37
N VAL A 348 -6.34 -8.23 -25.36
CA VAL A 348 -7.66 -7.63 -25.56
C VAL A 348 -7.44 -6.22 -26.09
N THR A 349 -8.04 -5.90 -27.24
CA THR A 349 -7.91 -4.61 -27.92
C THR A 349 -9.13 -3.71 -27.68
N ALA A 350 -10.32 -4.31 -27.62
CA ALA A 350 -11.55 -3.63 -27.22
C ALA A 350 -12.45 -4.54 -26.37
N VAL A 351 -13.32 -3.92 -25.58
CA VAL A 351 -14.32 -4.58 -24.74
C VAL A 351 -15.65 -3.89 -24.97
N LYS A 352 -16.68 -4.67 -25.32
CA LYS A 352 -18.07 -4.24 -25.33
C LYS A 352 -18.81 -4.96 -24.21
N GLU A 353 -18.95 -4.27 -23.09
CA GLU A 353 -19.76 -4.71 -21.95
C GLU A 353 -21.26 -4.70 -22.30
N GLU A 354 -22.05 -5.51 -21.60
CA GLU A 354 -23.50 -5.66 -21.81
C GLU A 354 -23.87 -5.82 -23.30
N PHE A 355 -23.09 -6.66 -23.99
CA PHE A 355 -23.18 -6.92 -25.42
C PHE A 355 -24.55 -7.49 -25.84
N ASP A 356 -25.22 -8.20 -24.93
CA ASP A 356 -26.51 -8.83 -25.12
C ASP A 356 -27.44 -8.65 -23.90
N LEU A 357 -28.68 -9.13 -24.04
CA LEU A 357 -29.70 -9.09 -22.97
C LEU A 357 -29.36 -9.98 -21.76
N THR A 358 -28.28 -10.77 -21.79
CA THR A 358 -27.81 -11.58 -20.66
C THR A 358 -26.72 -10.89 -19.85
N GLY A 359 -26.22 -9.74 -20.32
CA GLY A 359 -25.17 -8.96 -19.68
C GLY A 359 -23.76 -9.48 -19.97
N GLN A 360 -23.58 -10.31 -21.00
CA GLN A 360 -22.27 -10.82 -21.39
C GLN A 360 -21.37 -9.69 -21.94
N SER A 361 -20.06 -9.88 -21.83
CA SER A 361 -19.06 -9.01 -22.44
C SER A 361 -18.49 -9.66 -23.70
N LYS A 362 -18.41 -8.89 -24.79
CA LYS A 362 -17.69 -9.26 -26.01
C LYS A 362 -16.29 -8.63 -25.98
N LEU A 363 -15.27 -9.44 -26.20
CA LEU A 363 -13.86 -9.06 -26.24
C LEU A 363 -13.35 -9.19 -27.67
N GLU A 364 -12.71 -8.13 -28.17
CA GLU A 364 -11.95 -8.16 -29.42
C GLU A 364 -10.47 -8.44 -29.08
N LEU A 365 -9.84 -9.32 -29.84
CA LEU A 365 -8.50 -9.84 -29.57
C LEU A 365 -7.52 -9.43 -30.66
N SER A 366 -6.24 -9.34 -30.31
CA SER A 366 -5.15 -8.92 -31.21
C SER A 366 -4.76 -9.93 -32.31
N ASP A 367 -5.46 -11.05 -32.39
CA ASP A 367 -5.38 -12.05 -33.46
C ASP A 367 -6.61 -11.98 -34.39
N ASP A 368 -7.32 -10.83 -34.37
CA ASP A 368 -8.58 -10.55 -35.05
C ASP A 368 -9.73 -11.52 -34.71
N THR A 369 -9.60 -12.29 -33.62
CA THR A 369 -10.66 -13.16 -33.10
C THR A 369 -11.50 -12.47 -32.03
N GLU A 370 -12.68 -13.03 -31.75
CA GLU A 370 -13.61 -12.51 -30.77
C GLU A 370 -13.87 -13.55 -29.66
N MET A 371 -14.11 -13.09 -28.43
CA MET A 371 -14.48 -13.95 -27.31
C MET A 371 -15.65 -13.35 -26.53
N ILE A 372 -16.70 -14.14 -26.30
CA ILE A 372 -17.83 -13.75 -25.44
C ILE A 372 -17.65 -14.43 -24.08
N THR A 373 -17.89 -13.68 -22.99
CA THR A 373 -17.77 -14.17 -21.62
C THR A 373 -18.81 -13.54 -20.69
N ASP A 374 -19.24 -14.27 -19.65
CA ASP A 374 -20.14 -13.73 -18.62
C ASP A 374 -19.44 -12.70 -17.72
N LEU A 375 -18.12 -12.81 -17.55
CA LEU A 375 -17.33 -11.90 -16.74
C LEU A 375 -15.94 -11.65 -17.32
N TYR A 376 -15.55 -10.37 -17.34
CA TYR A 376 -14.22 -9.91 -17.73
C TYR A 376 -13.52 -9.22 -16.54
N ILE A 377 -12.23 -9.49 -16.36
CA ILE A 377 -11.41 -8.90 -15.28
C ILE A 377 -10.09 -8.37 -15.87
N PRO A 378 -9.94 -7.05 -16.04
CA PRO A 378 -8.71 -6.44 -16.55
C PRO A 378 -7.62 -6.36 -15.45
N CYS A 379 -6.68 -7.30 -15.47
CA CYS A 379 -5.45 -7.32 -14.68
C CYS A 379 -4.24 -6.75 -15.46
N THR A 380 -4.48 -5.82 -16.40
CA THR A 380 -3.53 -5.34 -17.41
C THR A 380 -2.68 -4.16 -16.95
N GLY A 381 -1.86 -4.35 -15.90
CA GLY A 381 -0.99 -3.28 -15.39
C GLY A 381 -1.73 -2.15 -14.68
N VAL A 382 -1.05 -1.02 -14.52
CA VAL A 382 -1.51 0.16 -13.76
C VAL A 382 -1.02 1.45 -14.44
N GLY A 383 -1.76 2.56 -14.26
CA GLY A 383 -1.32 3.91 -14.63
C GLY A 383 -1.05 4.77 -13.38
N PRO A 384 -0.07 5.69 -13.41
CA PRO A 384 0.22 6.56 -12.27
C PRO A 384 -0.91 7.58 -12.04
N ASN A 385 -1.25 7.83 -10.78
CA ASN A 385 -2.22 8.85 -10.37
C ASN A 385 -1.50 10.21 -10.25
N SER A 386 -1.10 10.79 -11.38
CA SER A 386 -0.19 11.94 -11.49
C SER A 386 -0.79 13.14 -12.24
N GLN A 387 -2.03 13.03 -12.72
CA GLN A 387 -2.66 13.95 -13.68
C GLN A 387 -2.80 15.38 -13.13
N TYR A 388 -2.80 15.54 -11.80
CA TYR A 388 -2.79 16.85 -11.14
C TYR A 388 -1.46 17.61 -11.30
N ALA A 389 -0.35 16.92 -11.57
CA ALA A 389 0.94 17.56 -11.74
C ALA A 389 1.09 18.11 -13.16
N PRO A 390 1.69 19.31 -13.33
CA PRO A 390 1.96 19.87 -14.64
C PRO A 390 2.85 18.93 -15.47
N PRO A 391 2.73 18.90 -16.82
CA PRO A 391 3.52 18.00 -17.67
C PRO A 391 5.03 18.13 -17.48
N SER A 392 5.54 19.29 -17.10
CA SER A 392 6.96 19.54 -16.80
C SER A 392 7.50 18.79 -15.58
N LEU A 393 6.64 18.16 -14.78
CA LEU A 393 7.01 17.31 -13.64
C LEU A 393 6.75 15.82 -13.91
N ARG A 394 6.38 15.43 -15.14
CA ARG A 394 6.08 14.05 -15.53
C ARG A 394 7.04 13.53 -16.59
N ASP A 395 7.34 12.23 -16.54
CA ASP A 395 8.06 11.53 -17.58
C ASP A 395 7.14 11.15 -18.76
N ALA A 396 7.71 10.58 -19.83
CA ALA A 396 6.94 10.17 -21.01
C ALA A 396 5.95 9.00 -20.77
N ARG A 397 5.87 8.48 -19.54
CA ARG A 397 4.95 7.42 -19.08
C ARG A 397 3.99 7.95 -18.00
N ASP A 398 3.91 9.28 -17.85
CA ASP A 398 3.15 10.02 -16.83
C ASP A 398 3.60 9.84 -15.37
N PHE A 399 4.74 9.21 -15.06
CA PHE A 399 5.24 9.13 -13.67
C PHE A 399 5.88 10.46 -13.27
N ILE A 400 5.75 10.84 -11.99
CA ILE A 400 6.36 12.07 -11.47
C ILE A 400 7.88 11.94 -11.47
N LEU A 401 8.56 12.86 -12.15
CA LEU A 401 10.02 12.93 -12.25
C LEU A 401 10.62 13.16 -10.86
N THR A 402 11.21 12.10 -10.32
CA THR A 402 11.75 12.05 -8.96
C THR A 402 13.24 11.77 -9.00
N ASN A 403 14.01 12.52 -8.22
CA ASN A 403 15.43 12.29 -7.99
C ASN A 403 15.63 10.92 -7.34
N GLY A 404 16.30 10.01 -8.05
CA GLY A 404 16.43 8.60 -7.65
C GLY A 404 17.21 8.35 -6.36
N GLU A 405 17.96 9.33 -5.87
CA GLU A 405 18.72 9.24 -4.61
C GLU A 405 18.02 9.94 -3.46
N THR A 406 17.54 11.17 -3.66
CA THR A 406 17.01 11.99 -2.55
C THR A 406 15.49 11.96 -2.41
N MET A 407 14.78 11.37 -3.38
CA MET A 407 13.31 11.34 -3.49
C MET A 407 12.64 12.73 -3.66
N ARG A 408 13.44 13.79 -3.91
CA ARG A 408 12.95 15.13 -4.23
C ARG A 408 12.41 15.20 -5.66
N VAL A 409 11.50 16.14 -5.90
CA VAL A 409 11.05 16.54 -7.25
C VAL A 409 11.70 17.88 -7.56
N ASP A 410 12.93 17.85 -8.04
CA ASP A 410 13.81 19.02 -8.10
C ASP A 410 13.20 20.18 -8.93
N ALA A 411 12.53 19.85 -10.03
CA ALA A 411 11.83 20.81 -10.89
C ALA A 411 10.57 21.44 -10.24
N ALA A 412 10.09 20.91 -9.11
CA ALA A 412 9.00 21.48 -8.30
C ALA A 412 9.49 22.39 -7.15
N GLY A 413 10.80 22.63 -7.06
CA GLY A 413 11.41 23.49 -6.05
C GLY A 413 11.48 22.87 -4.66
N PRO A 414 11.93 23.65 -3.65
CA PRO A 414 12.37 23.10 -2.36
C PRO A 414 11.24 22.48 -1.55
N ARG A 415 11.56 21.42 -0.80
CA ARG A 415 10.63 20.64 0.05
C ARG A 415 9.47 19.97 -0.71
N THR A 416 9.69 19.58 -1.95
CA THR A 416 8.72 18.79 -2.73
C THR A 416 9.30 17.39 -2.97
N TYR A 417 8.57 16.36 -2.56
CA TYR A 417 8.98 14.96 -2.55
C TYR A 417 7.91 14.08 -3.22
N CYS A 418 8.31 12.90 -3.71
CA CYS A 418 7.40 11.95 -4.34
C CYS A 418 7.84 10.51 -4.08
N ILE A 419 6.93 9.63 -3.61
CA ILE A 419 7.25 8.22 -3.34
C ILE A 419 6.15 7.22 -3.73
N GLY A 420 6.60 5.98 -3.93
CA GLY A 420 5.76 4.85 -4.34
C GLY A 420 5.37 4.92 -5.82
N ASP A 421 4.35 4.16 -6.20
CA ASP A 421 3.93 3.87 -7.58
C ASP A 421 3.59 5.08 -8.48
N VAL A 422 3.59 6.30 -7.96
CA VAL A 422 3.42 7.52 -8.77
C VAL A 422 4.77 8.15 -9.18
N ALA A 423 5.87 7.76 -8.52
CA ALA A 423 7.21 8.31 -8.68
C ALA A 423 8.04 7.52 -9.72
N SER A 424 8.82 8.20 -10.53
CA SER A 424 9.58 7.62 -11.66
C SER A 424 10.67 6.62 -11.28
N TYR A 425 11.11 6.59 -10.01
CA TYR A 425 12.08 5.60 -9.50
C TYR A 425 11.45 4.24 -9.17
N SER A 426 10.14 4.21 -8.87
CA SER A 426 9.46 3.05 -8.30
C SER A 426 9.23 1.96 -9.34
N HIS A 427 9.45 0.70 -8.96
CA HIS A 427 9.11 -0.46 -9.79
C HIS A 427 7.67 -0.95 -9.52
N ASN A 428 6.78 -0.06 -9.07
CA ASN A 428 5.42 -0.34 -8.59
C ASN A 428 5.41 -1.45 -7.52
N TYR A 429 6.28 -1.28 -6.51
CA TYR A 429 6.63 -2.32 -5.57
C TYR A 429 6.61 -1.81 -4.12
N VAL A 430 5.88 -2.53 -3.26
CA VAL A 430 5.63 -2.10 -1.87
C VAL A 430 6.91 -1.96 -1.03
N LEU A 431 8.00 -2.70 -1.33
CA LEU A 431 9.26 -2.51 -0.60
C LEU A 431 10.00 -1.24 -1.03
N ASP A 432 9.79 -0.74 -2.26
CA ASP A 432 10.39 0.51 -2.73
C ASP A 432 9.78 1.70 -1.97
N VAL A 433 8.47 1.63 -1.67
CA VAL A 433 7.79 2.58 -0.78
C VAL A 433 8.47 2.63 0.58
N TYR A 434 8.58 1.50 1.28
CA TYR A 434 9.10 1.47 2.65
C TYR A 434 10.61 1.69 2.77
N ALA A 435 11.39 1.44 1.70
CA ALA A 435 12.79 1.84 1.64
C ALA A 435 12.96 3.36 1.39
N ALA A 436 12.03 4.00 0.69
CA ALA A 436 12.08 5.44 0.40
C ALA A 436 11.56 6.34 1.53
N VAL A 437 10.62 5.87 2.35
CA VAL A 437 10.07 6.63 3.50
C VAL A 437 11.17 7.23 4.40
N PRO A 438 12.12 6.47 4.98
CA PRO A 438 13.12 7.05 5.87
C PRO A 438 14.03 8.07 5.18
N VAL A 439 14.32 7.88 3.88
CA VAL A 439 15.07 8.84 3.07
C VAL A 439 14.31 10.17 2.93
N VAL A 440 13.03 10.13 2.50
CA VAL A 440 12.17 11.32 2.43
C VAL A 440 12.08 12.01 3.79
N MET A 441 11.86 11.25 4.86
CA MET A 441 11.58 11.83 6.17
C MET A 441 12.83 12.42 6.84
N HIS A 442 14.01 11.91 6.52
CA HIS A 442 15.30 12.50 6.91
C HIS A 442 15.61 13.76 6.08
N ASN A 443 15.50 13.68 4.74
CA ASN A 443 15.78 14.81 3.85
C ASN A 443 14.79 15.97 4.07
N LEU A 444 13.51 15.65 4.35
CA LEU A 444 12.52 16.64 4.78
C LEU A 444 12.86 17.27 6.14
N LEU A 445 13.40 16.50 7.09
CA LEU A 445 13.86 17.05 8.38
C LEU A 445 15.01 18.02 8.16
N ASN A 446 16.01 17.65 7.35
CA ASN A 446 17.11 18.52 6.94
C ASN A 446 16.60 19.82 6.30
N ASP A 447 15.73 19.73 5.29
CA ASP A 447 15.19 20.90 4.58
C ASP A 447 14.43 21.86 5.52
N LEU A 448 13.74 21.32 6.53
CA LEU A 448 12.98 22.11 7.51
C LEU A 448 13.90 22.73 8.58
N ILE A 449 14.90 22.01 9.09
CA ILE A 449 15.93 22.58 9.98
C ILE A 449 16.71 23.68 9.24
N ALA A 450 17.10 23.44 7.98
CA ALA A 450 17.76 24.43 7.14
C ALA A 450 16.86 25.66 6.85
N HIS A 451 15.54 25.52 6.92
CA HIS A 451 14.62 26.67 6.87
C HIS A 451 14.60 27.45 8.20
N GLU A 452 14.52 26.76 9.34
CA GLU A 452 14.57 27.38 10.69
C GLU A 452 15.88 28.13 10.96
N LEU A 453 17.01 27.57 10.52
CA LEU A 453 18.34 28.19 10.66
C LEU A 453 18.49 29.46 9.82
N ARG A 454 17.92 29.48 8.60
CA ARG A 454 17.87 30.68 7.74
C ARG A 454 16.95 31.75 8.33
N LEU A 455 15.78 31.37 8.85
CA LEU A 455 14.88 32.31 9.55
C LEU A 455 15.51 32.93 10.80
N ALA A 456 16.38 32.19 11.50
CA ALA A 456 17.12 32.68 12.66
C ALA A 456 18.32 33.59 12.31
N SER A 457 18.68 33.71 11.02
CA SER A 457 19.84 34.51 10.57
C SER A 457 19.59 35.10 9.18
N PRO A 458 18.60 36.01 9.03
CA PRO A 458 18.13 36.51 7.74
C PRO A 458 19.16 37.32 6.94
N TYR A 459 20.20 37.84 7.61
CA TYR A 459 21.29 38.61 7.00
C TYR A 459 22.58 37.77 6.79
N GLY A 460 22.47 36.45 6.88
CA GLY A 460 23.61 35.52 6.88
C GLY A 460 23.96 35.01 8.27
N GLY A 461 24.44 33.76 8.33
CA GLY A 461 24.72 33.02 9.56
C GLY A 461 24.21 31.58 9.48
N ASN A 462 24.69 30.72 10.39
CA ASN A 462 24.39 29.28 10.44
C ASN A 462 24.74 28.46 9.17
N GLN A 463 25.42 29.02 8.17
CA GLN A 463 25.73 28.32 6.91
C GLN A 463 26.48 27.01 7.14
N GLU A 464 27.52 27.00 7.99
CA GLU A 464 28.24 25.79 8.41
C GLU A 464 27.33 24.70 8.99
N LYS A 465 26.27 25.08 9.72
CA LYS A 465 25.29 24.12 10.28
C LYS A 465 24.33 23.59 9.23
N ILE A 466 24.06 24.37 8.18
CA ILE A 466 23.23 23.95 7.04
C ILE A 466 24.04 23.01 6.15
N ASP A 467 25.31 23.33 5.88
CA ASP A 467 26.22 22.51 5.08
C ASP A 467 26.60 21.20 5.78
N ALA A 468 26.52 21.16 7.11
CA ALA A 468 26.66 19.94 7.91
C ALA A 468 25.41 19.02 7.92
N LEU A 469 24.30 19.41 7.28
CA LEU A 469 23.12 18.55 7.13
C LEU A 469 23.32 17.58 5.95
N THR A 470 23.80 16.38 6.26
CA THR A 470 23.94 15.32 5.26
C THR A 470 22.58 14.67 4.97
N ASP A 471 22.20 14.62 3.70
CA ASP A 471 21.04 13.87 3.23
C ASP A 471 21.27 12.35 3.27
N GLU A 472 20.19 11.60 3.46
CA GLU A 472 20.14 10.16 3.26
C GLU A 472 19.91 9.84 1.77
N VAL A 473 20.45 8.71 1.33
CA VAL A 473 20.44 8.27 -0.07
C VAL A 473 19.61 6.99 -0.20
N TYR A 474 18.61 7.04 -1.08
CA TYR A 474 17.86 5.88 -1.51
C TYR A 474 18.73 4.98 -2.39
N VAL A 475 18.68 3.68 -2.11
CA VAL A 475 19.34 2.65 -2.92
C VAL A 475 18.26 1.70 -3.43
N GLN A 476 18.02 1.74 -4.75
CA GLN A 476 17.08 0.84 -5.40
C GLN A 476 17.50 -0.61 -5.18
N ARG A 477 16.54 -1.46 -4.79
CA ARG A 477 16.79 -2.90 -4.67
C ARG A 477 16.64 -3.55 -6.04
N HIS A 478 17.70 -4.22 -6.47
CA HIS A 478 17.76 -4.96 -7.75
C HIS A 478 17.54 -6.48 -7.58
N VAL A 479 16.86 -6.91 -6.50
CA VAL A 479 16.64 -8.34 -6.19
C VAL A 479 15.16 -8.70 -6.29
N ASP A 480 14.82 -9.71 -7.09
CA ASP A 480 13.43 -10.14 -7.25
C ASP A 480 12.84 -10.66 -5.93
N SER A 481 11.64 -10.20 -5.55
CA SER A 481 10.92 -10.69 -4.38
C SER A 481 9.39 -10.64 -4.56
N GLN A 482 8.86 -11.56 -5.37
CA GLN A 482 7.43 -11.63 -5.67
C GLN A 482 6.77 -12.89 -5.10
N LEU A 483 5.61 -12.74 -4.45
CA LEU A 483 4.79 -13.85 -3.94
C LEU A 483 3.46 -13.93 -4.70
N CYS A 484 3.22 -15.06 -5.35
CA CYS A 484 2.07 -15.30 -6.24
C CYS A 484 1.28 -16.56 -5.83
N PRO A 485 0.47 -16.51 -4.75
CA PRO A 485 -0.49 -17.58 -4.40
C PRO A 485 -1.51 -17.90 -5.51
N ILE A 486 -1.39 -19.11 -6.08
CA ILE A 486 -2.24 -19.62 -7.16
C ILE A 486 -3.37 -20.53 -6.62
N SER A 487 -3.22 -21.05 -5.40
CA SER A 487 -4.16 -22.01 -4.80
C SER A 487 -4.28 -21.81 -3.28
N ARG A 488 -5.25 -22.52 -2.67
CA ARG A 488 -5.47 -22.57 -1.21
C ARG A 488 -4.20 -22.90 -0.44
N PHE A 489 -3.32 -23.75 -0.97
CA PHE A 489 -2.15 -24.29 -0.28
C PHE A 489 -0.80 -23.78 -0.84
N GLY A 490 -0.82 -22.68 -1.62
CA GLY A 490 0.39 -22.03 -2.10
C GLY A 490 0.36 -21.65 -3.58
N GLY A 491 1.53 -21.31 -4.10
CA GLY A 491 1.72 -20.82 -5.45
C GLY A 491 3.19 -20.85 -5.86
N VAL A 492 3.59 -19.88 -6.67
CA VAL A 492 5.00 -19.63 -6.99
C VAL A 492 5.48 -18.37 -6.28
N GLY A 493 6.78 -18.27 -6.06
CA GLY A 493 7.37 -17.07 -5.52
C GLY A 493 8.89 -17.09 -5.57
N ILE A 494 9.45 -15.89 -5.58
CA ILE A 494 10.87 -15.59 -5.45
C ILE A 494 11.03 -14.74 -4.19
N LEU A 495 12.11 -14.97 -3.44
CA LEU A 495 12.56 -14.10 -2.36
C LEU A 495 14.08 -13.95 -2.49
N MET A 496 14.56 -12.71 -2.66
CA MET A 496 15.97 -12.39 -2.94
C MET A 496 16.53 -13.27 -4.06
N ASP A 497 15.91 -13.21 -5.24
CA ASP A 497 16.26 -13.96 -6.46
C ASP A 497 16.16 -15.49 -6.40
N LYS A 498 15.88 -16.06 -5.23
CA LYS A 498 15.77 -17.50 -4.98
C LYS A 498 14.31 -17.94 -5.02
N SER A 499 14.01 -18.96 -5.82
CA SER A 499 12.67 -19.57 -5.86
C SER A 499 12.35 -20.29 -4.56
N ILE A 500 11.18 -20.03 -3.97
CA ILE A 500 10.79 -20.63 -2.68
C ILE A 500 9.76 -21.78 -2.84
N PRO A 501 9.71 -22.73 -1.88
CA PRO A 501 8.68 -23.79 -1.82
C PRO A 501 7.24 -23.27 -1.77
N ARG A 502 6.29 -24.04 -2.32
CA ARG A 502 4.86 -23.67 -2.41
C ARG A 502 4.24 -23.30 -1.05
N TYR A 503 4.60 -24.01 0.01
CA TYR A 503 4.06 -23.79 1.35
C TYR A 503 4.58 -22.50 1.99
N MET A 504 5.78 -22.04 1.61
CA MET A 504 6.28 -20.74 2.04
C MET A 504 5.49 -19.60 1.38
N VAL A 505 5.12 -19.73 0.10
CA VAL A 505 4.21 -18.77 -0.58
C VAL A 505 2.86 -18.69 0.14
N HIS A 506 2.32 -19.83 0.59
CA HIS A 506 1.13 -19.85 1.44
C HIS A 506 1.37 -19.12 2.76
N ARG A 507 2.37 -19.54 3.56
CA ARG A 507 2.65 -18.95 4.88
C ARG A 507 2.95 -17.44 4.84
N LEU A 508 3.61 -16.94 3.79
CA LEU A 508 4.06 -15.54 3.69
C LEU A 508 3.02 -14.60 3.04
N LYS A 509 2.08 -15.14 2.25
CA LYS A 509 1.00 -14.36 1.62
C LYS A 509 -0.28 -15.17 1.44
N GLY A 510 -0.21 -16.38 0.89
CA GLY A 510 -1.41 -17.15 0.50
C GLY A 510 -2.33 -17.66 1.62
N HIS A 511 -1.99 -17.51 2.90
CA HIS A 511 -2.83 -17.86 4.03
C HIS A 511 -4.03 -16.91 4.14
N ASP A 512 -3.77 -15.62 4.37
CA ASP A 512 -4.75 -14.55 4.62
C ASP A 512 -4.55 -13.33 3.70
N TYR A 513 -3.65 -13.40 2.72
CA TYR A 513 -3.17 -12.24 1.94
C TYR A 513 -2.63 -11.09 2.81
N ARG A 514 -2.07 -11.42 3.98
CA ARG A 514 -1.49 -10.46 4.94
C ARG A 514 -2.50 -9.45 5.47
N VAL A 515 -3.80 -9.72 5.36
CA VAL A 515 -4.90 -8.90 5.91
C VAL A 515 -4.67 -8.57 7.40
N CYS A 516 -4.10 -9.50 8.17
CA CYS A 516 -3.70 -9.25 9.56
C CYS A 516 -2.67 -8.11 9.77
N LYS A 517 -2.07 -7.58 8.69
CA LYS A 517 -1.16 -6.43 8.68
C LYS A 517 -1.81 -5.12 8.23
N ALA A 518 -3.04 -5.13 7.73
CA ALA A 518 -3.73 -3.92 7.26
C ALA A 518 -3.87 -2.87 8.38
N ASN A 519 -4.28 -3.30 9.57
CA ASN A 519 -4.35 -2.41 10.74
C ASN A 519 -2.98 -1.84 11.16
N ASN A 520 -1.86 -2.58 10.95
CA ASN A 520 -0.52 -2.07 11.26
C ASN A 520 -0.09 -0.95 10.30
N VAL A 521 -0.50 -1.02 9.02
CA VAL A 521 -0.28 0.07 8.06
C VAL A 521 -1.06 1.32 8.48
N VAL A 522 -2.27 1.17 9.01
CA VAL A 522 -3.13 2.29 9.43
C VAL A 522 -2.75 2.91 10.77
N VAL A 523 -2.32 2.13 11.77
CA VAL A 523 -2.03 2.63 13.13
C VAL A 523 -0.58 3.10 13.27
N ASN A 524 0.35 2.41 12.59
CA ASN A 524 1.79 2.61 12.74
C ASN A 524 2.46 3.13 11.46
N GLY A 525 1.76 3.17 10.32
CA GLY A 525 2.41 3.40 9.03
C GLY A 525 3.44 2.33 8.67
N GLY A 526 3.37 1.14 9.29
CA GLY A 526 4.48 0.17 9.32
C GLY A 526 4.47 -0.81 8.15
N ASN A 527 5.66 -1.21 7.70
CA ASN A 527 5.86 -2.09 6.56
C ASN A 527 5.15 -3.46 6.74
N PRO A 528 4.17 -3.84 5.90
CA PRO A 528 3.45 -5.10 6.05
C PRO A 528 4.31 -6.31 5.63
N TYR A 529 5.48 -6.07 5.04
CA TYR A 529 6.52 -7.04 4.70
C TYR A 529 7.80 -6.94 5.54
N ALA A 530 7.76 -6.21 6.67
CA ALA A 530 8.80 -6.30 7.68
C ALA A 530 9.05 -7.77 8.11
N ILE A 531 10.33 -8.13 8.22
CA ILE A 531 10.82 -9.40 8.74
C ILE A 531 11.81 -9.04 9.85
N LYS A 532 11.43 -9.28 11.11
CA LYS A 532 12.29 -9.04 12.26
C LYS A 532 13.57 -9.85 12.10
N THR A 533 14.67 -9.17 11.78
CA THR A 533 16.01 -9.78 11.74
C THR A 533 16.77 -9.45 13.01
N ALA A 534 17.67 -10.34 13.44
CA ALA A 534 18.44 -10.17 14.67
C ALA A 534 19.40 -8.95 14.64
N MET A 535 19.65 -8.37 13.47
CA MET A 535 20.50 -7.17 13.32
C MET A 535 19.72 -5.86 13.23
N GLY A 536 18.38 -5.91 13.18
CA GLY A 536 17.53 -4.76 12.89
C GLY A 536 17.67 -4.31 11.43
N ASN A 537 16.57 -4.23 10.69
CA ASN A 537 16.64 -3.59 9.37
C ASN A 537 16.82 -2.07 9.57
N LYS A 538 17.64 -1.38 8.76
CA LYS A 538 17.72 0.11 8.75
C LYS A 538 16.34 0.74 8.45
N TYR A 539 15.40 -0.07 7.96
CA TYR A 539 14.11 0.30 7.40
C TYR A 539 12.94 -0.51 8.01
N GLU A 540 13.05 -0.93 9.27
CA GLU A 540 11.98 -1.65 10.03
C GLU A 540 11.16 -0.74 10.96
#